data_AF-A0A518DV84-F1
#
_entry.id   AF-A0A518DV84-F1
#
_cell.length_a   1.000
_cell.length_b   1.000
_cell.length_c   1.000
_cell.angle_alpha   90.00
_cell.angle_beta   90.00
_cell.angle_gamma   90.00
#
_symmetry.space_group_name_H-M   'P 1'
#
loop_
_entity.id
_entity.type
_entity.pdbx_description
1 polymer ?
#
loop_
_entity_poly.entity_id
_entity_poly.type
_entity_poly.pdbx_seq_one_letter_code
_entity_poly.pdbx_strand_id
1 'polypeptide(L)'
;MMKLIAALALVGGLCCGSVAHAEPNWETSIRIPEEYRDMPWTQRPYRPFHFMGNTVRRMHYRGNPLPKGHDIKKTFSSIGR
;
A
#
# COMPACT_ATOMS: atom_id res chain seq x y z
N MET A 1 27.71 0.50 35.11
CA MET A 1 27.31 -0.45 34.04
C MET A 1 25.83 -0.35 33.65
N MET A 2 24.86 -0.32 34.57
CA MET A 2 23.41 -0.20 34.23
C MET A 2 23.03 1.02 33.37
N LYS A 3 23.70 2.16 33.56
CA LYS A 3 23.46 3.38 32.76
C LYS A 3 23.83 3.24 31.28
N LEU A 4 24.83 2.42 30.96
CA LEU A 4 25.25 2.18 29.56
C LEU A 4 24.26 1.27 28.83
N ILE A 5 23.72 0.27 29.53
CA ILE A 5 22.72 -0.66 29.00
C ILE A 5 21.40 0.07 28.72
N ALA A 6 20.99 0.95 29.63
CA ALA A 6 19.80 1.78 29.46
C ALA A 6 19.93 2.74 28.27
N ALA A 7 21.11 3.33 28.05
CA ALA A 7 21.37 4.20 26.90
C ALA A 7 21.34 3.42 25.56
N LEU A 8 21.90 2.20 25.53
CA LEU A 8 21.86 1.36 24.33
C LEU A 8 20.44 0.92 23.97
N ALA A 9 19.61 0.60 24.97
CA ALA A 9 18.20 0.24 24.79
C ALA A 9 17.35 1.41 24.27
N LEU A 10 17.63 2.63 24.74
CA LEU A 10 16.92 3.85 24.31
C LEU A 10 17.26 4.25 22.86
N VAL A 11 18.51 4.02 22.42
CA VAL A 11 18.94 4.30 21.04
C VAL A 11 18.49 3.22 20.07
N GLY A 12 18.50 1.94 20.48
CA GLY A 12 18.02 0.82 19.63
C GLY A 12 16.52 0.85 19.34
N GLY A 13 15.70 1.38 20.26
CA GLY A 13 14.25 1.51 20.08
C GLY A 13 13.81 2.56 19.07
N LEU A 14 14.65 3.56 18.77
CA LEU A 14 14.30 4.68 17.89
C LEU A 14 14.35 4.35 16.39
N CYS A 15 14.96 3.23 16.00
CA CYS A 15 15.11 2.84 14.59
C CYS A 15 13.95 2.00 14.04
N CYS A 16 12.96 1.63 14.86
CA CYS A 16 11.73 0.98 14.39
C CYS A 16 10.74 2.01 13.81
N GLY A 17 11.17 2.75 12.78
CA GLY A 17 10.26 3.50 11.94
C GLY A 17 9.41 2.55 11.12
N SER A 18 8.10 2.80 11.04
CA SER A 18 7.22 2.11 10.11
C SER A 18 7.76 2.29 8.68
N VAL A 19 8.26 1.22 8.07
CA VAL A 19 8.68 1.23 6.67
C VAL A 19 7.41 1.40 5.85
N ALA A 20 7.12 2.65 5.43
CA ALA A 20 6.04 2.91 4.49
C ALA A 20 6.45 2.28 3.17
N HIS A 21 5.94 1.09 2.88
CA HIS A 21 6.20 0.44 1.60
C HIS A 21 5.53 1.29 0.53
N ALA A 22 6.32 1.91 -0.35
CA ALA A 22 5.77 2.66 -1.46
C ALA A 22 4.88 1.74 -2.30
N GLU A 23 3.69 2.22 -2.66
CA GLU A 23 2.83 1.44 -3.55
C GLU A 23 3.57 1.22 -4.88
N PRO A 24 3.53 0.01 -5.44
CA PRO A 24 3.86 -0.20 -6.84
C PRO A 24 3.05 0.78 -7.69
N ASN A 25 3.57 1.23 -8.82
CA ASN A 25 2.84 2.07 -9.77
C ASN A 25 1.70 1.27 -10.43
N TRP A 26 0.68 0.92 -9.65
CA TRP A 26 -0.40 0.03 -10.05
C TRP A 26 -1.10 0.60 -11.28
N GLU A 27 -1.17 -0.20 -12.34
CA GLU A 27 -1.99 0.13 -13.49
C GLU A 27 -3.47 0.15 -13.10
N THR A 28 -4.27 1.00 -13.73
CA THR A 28 -5.70 1.19 -13.38
C THR A 28 -6.65 0.43 -14.29
N SER A 29 -6.15 -0.59 -14.97
CA SER A 29 -6.92 -1.33 -15.96
C SER A 29 -8.21 -1.89 -15.33
N ILE A 30 -9.34 -1.53 -15.94
CA ILE A 30 -10.66 -2.04 -15.56
C ILE A 30 -10.81 -3.50 -16.01
N ARG A 31 -10.19 -3.85 -17.14
CA ARG A 31 -10.20 -5.22 -17.66
C ARG A 31 -9.29 -6.09 -16.79
N ILE A 32 -9.76 -7.29 -16.46
CA ILE A 32 -8.89 -8.36 -15.98
C ILE A 32 -8.54 -9.20 -17.22
N PRO A 33 -7.43 -8.92 -17.92
CA PRO A 33 -6.85 -9.92 -18.79
C PRO A 33 -6.68 -11.24 -18.03
N GLU A 34 -6.90 -12.36 -18.72
CA GLU A 34 -6.69 -13.72 -18.19
C GLU A 34 -5.28 -13.83 -17.55
N GLU A 35 -4.30 -13.10 -18.09
CA GLU A 35 -2.91 -13.08 -17.64
C GLU A 35 -2.70 -12.63 -16.18
N TYR A 36 -3.67 -11.93 -15.56
CA TYR A 36 -3.57 -11.46 -14.17
C TYR A 36 -4.28 -12.37 -13.17
N ARG A 37 -4.90 -13.47 -13.62
CA ARG A 37 -5.65 -14.38 -12.76
C ARG A 37 -4.76 -15.07 -11.73
N ASP A 38 -3.55 -15.44 -12.16
CA ASP A 38 -2.59 -16.21 -11.35
C ASP A 38 -1.53 -15.35 -10.67
N MET A 39 -1.51 -14.03 -10.95
CA MET A 39 -0.57 -13.13 -10.29
C MET A 39 -0.85 -13.06 -8.78
N PRO A 40 0.20 -13.01 -7.93
CA PRO A 40 0.05 -12.66 -6.52
C PRO A 40 -0.73 -11.34 -6.36
N TRP A 41 -1.56 -11.23 -5.32
CA TRP A 41 -2.42 -10.06 -5.12
C TRP A 41 -1.63 -8.73 -5.03
N THR A 42 -0.38 -8.82 -4.55
CA THR A 42 0.61 -7.73 -4.46
C THR A 42 1.16 -7.28 -5.81
N GLN A 43 0.83 -7.96 -6.90
CA GLN A 43 1.29 -7.64 -8.27
C GLN A 43 0.12 -7.33 -9.21
N ARG A 44 -1.13 -7.59 -8.80
CA ARG A 44 -2.34 -7.32 -9.59
C ARG A 44 -2.65 -5.81 -9.70
N PRO A 45 -3.05 -5.28 -10.86
CA PRO A 45 -3.36 -3.85 -11.03
C PRO A 45 -4.45 -3.31 -10.07
N TYR A 46 -4.45 -1.99 -9.89
CA TYR A 46 -5.48 -1.28 -9.15
C TYR A 46 -6.76 -1.34 -9.96
N ARG A 47 -7.84 -1.84 -9.35
CA ARG A 47 -9.14 -1.90 -10.01
C ARG A 47 -10.00 -0.74 -9.53
N PRO A 48 -10.37 0.20 -10.40
CA PRO A 48 -11.37 1.22 -10.09
C PRO A 48 -12.61 0.54 -9.50
N PHE A 49 -13.19 1.13 -8.45
CA PHE A 49 -14.39 0.60 -7.75
C PHE A 49 -14.24 -0.77 -7.07
N HIS A 50 -13.05 -1.36 -7.02
CA HIS A 50 -12.81 -2.61 -6.31
C HIS A 50 -12.51 -2.34 -4.83
N PHE A 51 -13.56 -1.98 -4.07
CA PHE A 51 -13.44 -1.48 -2.70
C PHE A 51 -12.63 -2.40 -1.77
N MET A 52 -12.93 -3.70 -1.73
CA MET A 52 -12.28 -4.65 -0.80
C MET A 52 -10.78 -4.82 -1.08
N GLY A 53 -10.39 -5.15 -2.31
CA GLY A 53 -8.97 -5.30 -2.65
C GLY A 53 -8.18 -3.99 -2.53
N ASN A 54 -8.80 -2.85 -2.85
CA ASN A 54 -8.13 -1.55 -2.68
C ASN A 54 -7.98 -1.18 -1.20
N THR A 55 -8.92 -1.58 -0.34
CA THR A 55 -8.80 -1.43 1.12
C THR A 55 -7.64 -2.25 1.67
N VAL A 56 -7.52 -3.53 1.30
CA VAL A 56 -6.40 -4.39 1.73
C VAL A 56 -5.06 -3.80 1.28
N ARG A 57 -4.97 -3.31 0.04
CA ARG A 57 -3.76 -2.63 -0.45
C ARG A 57 -3.46 -1.37 0.35
N ARG A 58 -4.43 -0.50 0.56
CA ARG A 58 -4.25 0.72 1.34
C ARG A 58 -3.78 0.41 2.77
N MET A 59 -4.34 -0.61 3.41
CA MET A 59 -3.87 -1.09 4.71
C MET A 59 -2.42 -1.60 4.65
N HIS A 60 -2.09 -2.39 3.63
CA HIS A 60 -0.75 -2.97 3.50
C HIS A 60 0.35 -1.92 3.25
N TYR A 61 0.11 -0.97 2.35
CA TYR A 61 1.13 0.02 1.95
C TYR A 61 1.12 1.29 2.81
N ARG A 62 -0.05 1.69 3.33
CA ARG A 62 -0.24 2.99 3.99
C ARG A 62 -0.69 2.89 5.45
N GLY A 63 -1.05 1.70 5.94
CA GLY A 63 -1.60 1.50 7.29
C GLY A 63 -2.96 2.15 7.54
N ASN A 64 -3.62 2.69 6.50
CA ASN A 64 -4.89 3.40 6.61
C ASN A 64 -5.82 2.91 5.48
N PRO A 65 -7.02 2.38 5.78
CA PRO A 65 -7.89 1.79 4.77
C PRO A 65 -8.60 2.84 3.92
N LEU A 66 -8.67 4.08 4.40
CA LEU A 66 -9.45 5.15 3.78
C LEU A 66 -8.81 5.63 2.46
N PRO A 67 -9.61 5.82 1.40
CA PRO A 67 -9.14 6.42 0.17
C PRO A 67 -8.69 7.86 0.42
N LYS A 68 -7.57 8.25 -0.19
CA LYS A 68 -7.09 9.63 -0.25
C LYS A 68 -7.57 10.29 -1.55
N GLY A 69 -7.48 11.61 -1.64
CA GLY A 69 -7.94 12.36 -2.83
C GLY A 69 -7.31 11.89 -4.15
N HIS A 70 -6.06 11.40 -4.13
CA HIS A 70 -5.44 10.85 -5.33
C HIS A 70 -6.01 9.48 -5.75
N ASP A 71 -6.52 8.66 -4.83
CA ASP A 71 -7.22 7.41 -5.17
C ASP A 71 -8.54 7.69 -5.90
N ILE A 72 -9.21 8.76 -5.49
CA ILE A 72 -10.44 9.25 -6.13
C ILE A 72 -10.10 9.72 -7.56
N LYS A 73 -9.08 10.58 -7.72
CA LYS A 73 -8.61 11.01 -9.05
C LYS A 73 -8.24 9.83 -9.95
N LYS A 74 -7.52 8.85 -9.40
CA LYS A 74 -7.11 7.63 -10.11
C LYS A 74 -8.31 6.77 -10.54
N THR A 75 -9.37 6.75 -9.73
CA THR A 75 -10.63 6.07 -10.07
C THR A 75 -11.33 6.79 -11.22
N PHE A 76 -11.48 8.12 -11.17
CA PHE A 76 -12.14 8.85 -12.26
C PHE A 76 -11.33 8.89 -13.56
N SER A 77 -9.99 8.99 -13.50
CA SER A 77 -9.14 8.99 -14.70
C SER A 77 -9.09 7.65 -15.44
N SER A 78 -9.58 6.58 -14.80
CA SER A 78 -9.71 5.26 -15.44
C SER A 78 -10.99 5.10 -16.25
N ILE A 79 -12.03 5.90 -15.96
CA ILE A 79 -13.34 5.81 -16.63
C ILE A 79 -13.27 6.46 -18.03
N GLY A 80 -12.46 7.50 -18.17
CA GLY A 80 -12.30 8.25 -19.42
C GLY A 80 -11.20 7.74 -20.35
N ARG A 81 -10.61 6.57 -20.07
CA ARG A 81 -9.62 5.88 -20.92
C ARG A 81 -10.26 4.66 -21.57
#